data_AF-A0A352LMI6-F1
#
_entry.id   AF-A0A352LMI6-F1
#
_cell.length_a   1.000
_cell.length_b   1.000
_cell.length_c   1.000
_cell.angle_alpha   90.00
_cell.angle_beta   90.00
_cell.angle_gamma   90.00
#
_symmetry.space_group_name_H-M   'P 1'
#
loop_
_entity.id
_entity.type
_entity.pdbx_description
1 polymer ?
#
loop_
_entity_poly.entity_id
_entity_poly.type
_entity_poly.pdbx_seq_one_letter_code
_entity_poly.pdbx_strand_id
1 'polypeptide(L)'
;MSYFPHWKLKTEGIVAPDERLPAGQMFALGIQHVVAMFGSTILAPILMGFDPNVAVLMSGIGTLIFFLIVGGHVPSYLGSSFAFIGVVIAATGYVSGTGANPNISVALGGIVSCGIVYASVGLIVMSTGVQWIERLMPPVVTGAVVAVIGLNLAPTAVRSVGTTNFDAWMALLTVLCVGGVAVYTRGLLQKL
;
A
#
# COMPACT_ATOMS: atom_id res chain seq x y z
N MET A 1 4.81 21.96 -23.08
CA MET A 1 4.95 20.67 -22.39
C MET A 1 3.56 20.25 -21.93
N SER A 2 3.07 19.08 -22.38
CA SER A 2 1.77 18.58 -21.91
C SER A 2 1.91 18.16 -20.46
N TYR A 3 0.92 18.50 -19.63
CA TYR A 3 0.89 18.13 -18.20
C TYR A 3 0.86 16.61 -18.01
N PHE A 4 0.26 15.89 -18.97
CA PHE A 4 0.34 14.43 -19.04
C PHE A 4 1.36 13.97 -20.09
N PRO A 5 2.12 12.90 -19.81
CA PRO A 5 3.01 12.30 -20.80
C PRO A 5 2.21 11.70 -21.95
N HIS A 6 2.78 11.75 -23.16
CA HIS A 6 2.20 11.10 -24.33
C HIS A 6 2.54 9.60 -24.29
N TRP A 7 1.63 8.79 -23.75
CA TRP A 7 1.87 7.35 -23.62
C TRP A 7 1.92 6.64 -24.97
N LYS A 8 3.12 6.22 -25.37
CA LYS A 8 3.34 5.50 -26.63
C LYS A 8 2.88 4.04 -26.51
N LEU A 9 2.17 3.55 -27.52
CA LEU A 9 1.72 2.16 -27.54
C LEU A 9 2.94 1.23 -27.69
N LYS A 10 3.06 0.25 -26.80
CA LYS A 10 4.07 -0.81 -26.87
C LYS A 10 3.41 -2.15 -26.62
N THR A 11 3.68 -3.11 -27.51
CA THR A 11 3.08 -4.44 -27.50
C THR A 11 4.01 -5.52 -26.95
N GLU A 12 5.32 -5.27 -26.88
CA GLU A 12 6.31 -6.27 -26.47
C GLU A 12 7.42 -5.66 -25.60
N GLY A 13 7.98 -6.49 -24.71
CA GLY A 13 9.11 -6.15 -23.84
C GLY A 13 8.74 -5.47 -22.52
N ILE A 14 9.72 -4.79 -21.92
CA ILE A 14 9.55 -4.03 -20.67
C ILE A 14 8.83 -2.73 -20.98
N VAL A 15 7.71 -2.47 -20.30
CA VAL A 15 6.88 -1.27 -20.47
C VAL A 15 7.32 -0.23 -19.45
N ALA A 16 7.79 0.92 -19.92
CA ALA A 16 8.17 2.05 -19.10
C ALA A 16 6.95 2.90 -18.68
N PRO A 17 7.06 3.77 -17.65
CA PRO A 17 5.94 4.60 -17.18
C PRO A 17 5.37 5.56 -18.24
N ASP A 18 6.16 5.92 -19.25
CA ASP A 18 5.80 6.77 -20.40
C ASP A 18 5.25 5.96 -21.59
N GLU A 19 5.07 4.65 -21.43
CA GLU A 19 4.53 3.74 -22.44
C GLU A 19 3.19 3.16 -21.97
N ARG A 20 2.35 2.71 -22.91
CA ARG A 20 1.09 2.03 -22.62
C ARG A 20 0.95 0.73 -23.39
N LEU A 21 0.31 -0.24 -22.76
CA LEU A 21 -0.06 -1.51 -23.38
C LEU A 21 -1.35 -1.36 -24.22
N PRO A 22 -1.68 -2.35 -25.07
CA PRO A 22 -3.01 -2.48 -25.65
C PRO A 22 -4.11 -2.43 -24.57
N ALA A 23 -5.24 -1.81 -24.88
CA ALA A 23 -6.31 -1.53 -23.92
C ALA A 23 -6.81 -2.78 -23.16
N GLY A 24 -6.93 -3.93 -23.83
CA GLY A 24 -7.33 -5.18 -23.18
C GLY A 24 -6.31 -5.68 -22.16
N GLN A 25 -5.02 -5.58 -22.47
CA GLN A 25 -3.94 -5.95 -21.53
C GLN A 25 -3.84 -4.96 -20.37
N MET A 26 -4.02 -3.66 -20.62
CA MET A 26 -4.09 -2.65 -19.57
C MET A 26 -5.23 -2.95 -18.58
N PHE A 27 -6.41 -3.30 -19.08
CA PHE A 27 -7.55 -3.64 -18.24
C PHE A 27 -7.29 -4.90 -17.39
N ALA A 28 -6.75 -5.95 -18.01
CA ALA A 28 -6.41 -7.18 -17.30
C ALA A 28 -5.38 -6.96 -16.18
N LEU A 29 -4.31 -6.21 -16.48
CA LEU A 29 -3.30 -5.83 -15.49
C LEU A 29 -3.84 -4.89 -14.41
N GLY A 30 -4.80 -4.03 -14.75
CA GLY A 30 -5.51 -3.19 -13.78
C GLY A 30 -6.29 -4.01 -12.77
N ILE A 31 -7.06 -5.00 -13.23
CA ILE A 31 -7.77 -5.95 -12.34
C ILE A 31 -6.78 -6.68 -11.44
N GLN A 32 -5.68 -7.17 -12.01
CA GLN A 32 -4.63 -7.85 -11.26
C GLN A 32 -4.02 -6.94 -10.18
N HIS A 33 -3.79 -5.66 -10.49
CA HIS A 33 -3.29 -4.70 -9.53
C HIS A 33 -4.28 -4.46 -8.38
N VAL A 34 -5.57 -4.37 -8.68
CA VAL A 34 -6.62 -4.25 -7.66
C VAL A 34 -6.62 -5.48 -6.74
N VAL A 35 -6.59 -6.70 -7.31
CA VAL A 35 -6.57 -7.95 -6.52
C VAL A 35 -5.31 -8.04 -5.65
N ALA A 36 -4.16 -7.66 -6.19
CA ALA A 36 -2.89 -7.67 -5.45
C ALA A 36 -2.90 -6.69 -4.25
N MET A 37 -3.46 -5.49 -4.42
CA MET A 37 -3.51 -4.48 -3.35
C MET A 37 -4.69 -4.67 -2.39
N PHE A 38 -5.69 -5.48 -2.76
CA PHE A 38 -6.92 -5.70 -1.98
C PHE A 38 -6.63 -6.22 -0.57
N GLY A 39 -5.72 -7.19 -0.46
CA GLY A 39 -5.39 -7.83 0.82
C GLY A 39 -4.94 -6.82 1.87
N SER A 40 -3.94 -5.99 1.56
CA SER A 40 -3.45 -4.98 2.52
C SER A 40 -4.47 -3.86 2.75
N THR A 41 -5.19 -3.46 1.71
CA THR A 41 -6.13 -2.34 1.76
C THR A 41 -7.35 -2.64 2.63
N ILE A 42 -7.74 -3.91 2.79
CA ILE A 42 -8.86 -4.35 3.64
C ILE A 42 -8.42 -4.82 5.01
N LEU A 43 -7.28 -5.54 5.10
CA LEU A 43 -6.80 -6.06 6.37
C LEU A 43 -6.48 -4.93 7.35
N ALA A 44 -5.85 -3.83 6.91
CA ALA A 44 -5.51 -2.73 7.83
C ALA A 44 -6.75 -2.06 8.46
N PRO A 45 -7.76 -1.64 7.68
CA PRO A 45 -9.00 -1.07 8.21
C PRO A 45 -9.68 -1.98 9.23
N ILE A 46 -9.78 -3.29 8.94
CA ILE A 46 -10.38 -4.26 9.85
C ILE A 46 -9.61 -4.30 11.19
N LEU A 47 -8.29 -4.31 11.15
CA LEU A 47 -7.46 -4.30 12.36
C LEU A 47 -7.56 -2.99 13.16
N MET A 48 -7.83 -1.86 12.48
CA MET A 48 -8.02 -0.55 13.10
C MET A 48 -9.49 -0.28 13.54
N GLY A 49 -10.42 -1.13 13.14
CA GLY A 49 -11.86 -0.97 13.40
C GLY A 49 -12.56 0.03 12.48
N PHE A 50 -12.01 0.31 11.30
CA PHE A 50 -12.62 1.12 10.24
C PHE A 50 -13.46 0.26 9.28
N ASP A 51 -14.39 0.90 8.55
CA ASP A 51 -15.13 0.24 7.47
C ASP A 51 -14.20 -0.04 6.27
N PRO A 52 -13.99 -1.32 5.90
CA PRO A 52 -13.11 -1.68 4.79
C PRO A 52 -13.62 -1.20 3.43
N ASN A 53 -14.95 -1.09 3.22
CA ASN A 53 -15.52 -0.62 1.96
C ASN A 53 -15.20 0.87 1.75
N VAL A 54 -15.31 1.67 2.82
CA VAL A 54 -14.95 3.09 2.79
C VAL A 54 -13.45 3.25 2.55
N ALA A 55 -12.62 2.43 3.20
CA ALA A 55 -11.17 2.47 3.01
C ALA A 55 -10.77 2.13 1.56
N VAL A 56 -11.35 1.10 0.95
CA VAL A 56 -11.12 0.74 -0.46
C VAL A 56 -11.57 1.85 -1.40
N LEU A 57 -12.77 2.43 -1.15
CA LEU A 57 -13.28 3.54 -1.95
C LEU A 57 -12.34 4.77 -1.87
N MET A 58 -11.93 5.16 -0.66
CA MET A 58 -11.05 6.31 -0.44
C MET A 58 -9.63 6.06 -0.95
N SER A 59 -9.13 4.84 -0.90
CA SER A 59 -7.86 4.43 -1.51
C SER A 59 -7.90 4.61 -3.04
N GLY A 60 -8.99 4.19 -3.69
CA GLY A 60 -9.20 4.39 -5.13
C GLY A 60 -9.27 5.87 -5.50
N ILE A 61 -10.09 6.65 -4.79
CA ILE A 61 -10.22 8.10 -5.00
C ILE A 61 -8.88 8.80 -4.76
N GLY A 62 -8.19 8.47 -3.67
CA GLY A 62 -6.88 9.02 -3.35
C GLY A 62 -5.85 8.72 -4.44
N THR A 63 -5.84 7.49 -4.95
CA THR A 63 -4.94 7.09 -6.04
C THR A 63 -5.20 7.90 -7.31
N LEU A 64 -6.47 8.14 -7.66
CA LEU A 64 -6.83 9.00 -8.80
C LEU A 64 -6.40 10.46 -8.58
N ILE A 65 -6.61 11.01 -7.38
CA ILE A 65 -6.17 12.37 -7.03
C ILE A 65 -4.64 12.47 -7.13
N PHE A 66 -3.91 11.50 -6.59
CA PHE A 66 -2.44 11.46 -6.68
C PHE A 66 -1.97 11.40 -8.13
N PHE A 67 -2.58 10.52 -8.94
CA PHE A 67 -2.26 10.40 -10.35
C PHE A 67 -2.47 11.71 -11.11
N LEU A 68 -3.56 12.43 -10.81
CA LEU A 68 -3.83 13.75 -11.38
C LEU A 68 -2.80 14.78 -10.93
N ILE A 69 -2.49 14.87 -9.63
CA ILE A 69 -1.55 15.87 -9.07
C ILE A 69 -0.13 15.71 -9.65
N VAL A 70 0.33 14.47 -9.83
CA VAL A 70 1.67 14.18 -10.37
C VAL A 70 1.69 14.19 -11.92
N GLY A 71 0.54 14.50 -12.56
CA GLY A 71 0.42 14.54 -14.02
C GLY A 71 0.70 13.18 -14.67
N GLY A 72 0.44 12.07 -13.98
CA GLY A 72 0.66 10.72 -14.50
C GLY A 72 2.13 10.30 -14.70
N HIS A 73 3.09 11.03 -14.12
CA HIS A 73 4.53 10.71 -14.25
C HIS A 73 5.01 9.63 -13.28
N VAL A 74 4.31 9.45 -12.15
CA VAL A 74 4.69 8.49 -11.10
C VAL A 74 3.61 7.41 -10.98
N PRO A 75 3.92 6.15 -11.31
CA PRO A 75 2.98 5.05 -11.13
C PRO A 75 2.98 4.63 -9.65
N SER A 76 1.94 5.03 -8.91
CA SER A 76 1.77 4.64 -7.50
C SER A 76 0.32 4.38 -7.16
N TYR A 77 0.10 3.42 -6.26
CA TYR A 77 -1.20 3.10 -5.66
C TYR A 77 -1.17 3.43 -4.17
N LEU A 78 -2.21 4.10 -3.68
CA LEU A 78 -2.31 4.50 -2.29
C LEU A 78 -3.11 3.48 -1.49
N GLY A 79 -2.43 2.51 -0.88
CA GLY A 79 -3.05 1.51 0.00
C GLY A 79 -3.13 1.95 1.47
N SER A 80 -3.81 1.15 2.29
CA SER A 80 -3.89 1.36 3.72
C SER A 80 -2.54 1.15 4.40
N SER A 81 -2.03 2.16 5.11
CA SER A 81 -0.70 2.09 5.73
C SER A 81 -0.74 1.34 7.06
N PHE A 82 -0.01 0.21 7.11
CA PHE A 82 0.07 -0.59 8.33
C PHE A 82 0.84 0.07 9.47
N ALA A 83 1.65 1.10 9.20
CA ALA A 83 2.33 1.86 10.24
C ALA A 83 1.35 2.54 11.22
N PHE A 84 0.12 2.82 10.78
CA PHE A 84 -0.91 3.42 11.62
C PHE A 84 -1.61 2.42 12.54
N ILE A 85 -1.49 1.10 12.33
CA ILE A 85 -2.22 0.11 13.14
C ILE A 85 -1.84 0.23 14.62
N GLY A 86 -0.53 0.22 14.93
CA GLY A 86 -0.06 0.33 16.32
C GLY A 86 -0.42 1.69 16.95
N VAL A 87 -0.31 2.77 16.18
CA VAL A 87 -0.60 4.13 16.65
C VAL A 87 -2.09 4.30 16.93
N VAL A 88 -2.96 3.83 16.04
CA VAL A 88 -4.42 3.90 16.21
C VAL A 88 -4.85 3.07 17.41
N ILE A 89 -4.37 1.82 17.53
CA ILE A 89 -4.66 0.96 18.69
C ILE A 89 -4.27 1.65 20.00
N ALA A 90 -3.07 2.23 20.06
CA ALA A 90 -2.57 2.94 21.24
C ALA A 90 -3.37 4.22 21.54
N ALA A 91 -3.71 5.00 20.51
CA ALA A 91 -4.41 6.28 20.66
C ALA A 91 -5.90 6.11 21.04
N THR A 92 -6.57 5.07 20.54
CA THR A 92 -7.99 4.84 20.81
C THR A 92 -8.24 3.90 21.99
N GLY A 93 -7.20 3.26 22.53
CA GLY A 93 -7.33 2.21 23.54
C GLY A 93 -8.07 0.98 23.01
N TYR A 94 -8.05 0.76 21.70
CA TYR A 94 -8.84 -0.28 21.04
C TYR A 94 -8.17 -1.64 21.17
N VAL A 95 -8.90 -2.65 21.66
CA VAL A 95 -8.43 -4.03 21.63
C VAL A 95 -8.85 -4.65 20.29
N SER A 96 -7.87 -5.07 19.50
CA SER A 96 -8.10 -5.69 18.20
C SER A 96 -9.03 -6.92 18.34
N GLY A 97 -10.19 -6.89 17.69
CA GLY A 97 -11.13 -8.02 17.63
C GLY A 97 -12.44 -7.83 18.41
N THR A 98 -12.71 -6.67 19.00
CA THR A 98 -13.93 -6.43 19.80
C THR A 98 -15.04 -5.65 19.06
N GLY A 99 -14.88 -5.40 17.75
CA GLY A 99 -15.90 -4.75 16.92
C GLY A 99 -15.50 -3.36 16.41
N ALA A 100 -16.47 -2.50 16.07
CA ALA A 100 -16.18 -1.14 15.61
C ALA A 100 -15.51 -0.32 16.71
N ASN A 101 -14.48 0.46 16.35
CA ASN A 101 -13.71 1.25 17.32
C ASN A 101 -14.58 2.38 17.90
N PRO A 102 -14.84 2.43 19.23
CA PRO A 102 -15.69 3.44 19.83
C PRO A 102 -15.11 4.86 19.76
N ASN A 103 -13.79 5.00 19.58
CA ASN A 103 -13.08 6.28 19.50
C ASN A 103 -12.56 6.58 18.09
N ILE A 104 -13.32 6.21 17.06
CA ILE A 104 -12.93 6.37 15.66
C ILE A 104 -12.64 7.83 15.29
N SER A 105 -13.34 8.78 15.91
CA SER A 105 -13.17 10.23 15.69
C SER A 105 -11.77 10.72 16.10
N VAL A 106 -11.22 10.19 17.20
CA VAL A 106 -9.86 10.52 17.67
C VAL A 106 -8.82 9.98 16.70
N ALA A 107 -8.99 8.73 16.24
CA ALA A 107 -8.11 8.14 15.23
C ALA A 107 -8.14 8.93 13.91
N LEU A 108 -9.33 9.28 13.42
CA LEU A 108 -9.49 10.07 12.19
C LEU A 108 -8.88 11.46 12.32
N GLY A 109 -9.08 12.14 13.45
CA GLY A 109 -8.43 13.43 13.72
C GLY A 109 -6.90 13.33 13.71
N GLY A 110 -6.36 12.27 14.33
CA GLY A 110 -4.93 11.94 14.27
C GLY A 110 -4.44 11.77 12.83
N ILE A 111 -5.12 10.93 12.04
CA ILE A 111 -4.76 10.67 10.63
C ILE A 111 -4.80 11.95 9.80
N VAL A 112 -5.83 12.79 9.96
CA VAL A 112 -5.92 14.09 9.26
C VAL A 112 -4.76 15.01 9.63
N SER A 113 -4.41 15.09 10.93
CA SER A 113 -3.26 15.90 11.36
C SER A 113 -1.94 15.38 10.79
N CYS A 114 -1.73 14.05 10.73
CA CYS A 114 -0.59 13.47 10.03
C CYS A 114 -0.57 13.84 8.54
N GLY A 115 -1.74 13.86 7.88
CA GLY A 115 -1.86 14.30 6.49
C GLY A 115 -1.43 15.76 6.28
N ILE A 116 -1.80 16.66 7.20
CA ILE A 116 -1.35 18.06 7.18
C ILE A 116 0.17 18.15 7.38
N VAL A 117 0.74 17.36 8.29
CA VAL A 117 2.19 17.29 8.48
C VAL A 117 2.87 16.82 7.20
N TYR A 118 2.38 15.77 6.54
CA TYR A 118 2.92 15.30 5.27
C TYR A 118 2.83 16.35 4.16
N ALA A 119 1.71 17.06 4.05
CA ALA A 119 1.56 18.16 3.10
C ALA A 119 2.57 19.29 3.39
N SER A 120 2.76 19.65 4.65
CA SER A 120 3.71 20.69 5.06
C SER A 120 5.16 20.29 4.77
N VAL A 121 5.56 19.05 5.06
CA VAL A 121 6.88 18.52 4.71
C VAL A 121 7.06 18.52 3.20
N GLY A 122 6.03 18.13 2.45
CA GLY A 122 6.03 18.20 0.98
C GLY A 122 6.31 19.61 0.45
N LEU A 123 5.63 20.62 0.97
CA LEU A 123 5.85 22.02 0.60
C LEU A 123 7.27 22.50 0.95
N ILE A 124 7.78 22.12 2.12
CA ILE A 124 9.16 22.44 2.52
C ILE A 124 10.13 21.83 1.52
N VAL A 125 9.98 20.54 1.19
CA VAL A 125 10.84 19.83 0.24
C VAL A 125 10.81 20.47 -1.16
N MET A 126 9.64 20.94 -1.61
CA MET A 126 9.53 21.67 -2.87
C MET A 126 10.38 22.96 -2.88
N SER A 127 10.58 23.60 -1.72
CA SER A 127 11.38 24.82 -1.60
C SER A 127 12.87 24.57 -1.30
N THR A 128 13.21 23.55 -0.50
CA THR A 128 14.58 23.30 -0.01
C THR A 128 15.32 22.21 -0.78
N GLY A 129 14.62 21.44 -1.61
CA GLY A 129 15.14 20.22 -2.22
C GLY A 129 15.18 19.03 -1.25
N VAL A 130 15.59 17.86 -1.77
CA VAL A 130 15.53 16.55 -1.08
C VAL A 130 16.77 16.19 -0.25
N GLN A 131 17.87 16.93 -0.40
CA GLN A 131 19.19 16.54 0.14
C GLN A 131 19.22 16.37 1.66
N TRP A 132 18.42 17.14 2.40
CA TRP A 132 18.36 17.03 3.85
C TRP A 132 17.62 15.75 4.29
N ILE A 133 16.58 15.34 3.55
CA ILE A 133 15.87 14.08 3.80
C ILE A 133 16.81 12.90 3.56
N GLU A 134 17.55 12.91 2.45
CA GLU A 134 18.51 11.84 2.14
C GLU A 134 19.61 11.70 3.21
N ARG A 135 19.99 12.81 3.88
CA ARG A 135 20.93 12.78 5.01
C ARG A 135 20.30 12.26 6.30
N LEU A 136 19.04 12.58 6.57
CA LEU A 136 18.33 12.10 7.77
C LEU A 136 17.87 10.65 7.65
N MET A 137 17.48 10.25 6.43
CA MET A 137 16.94 8.93 6.10
C MET A 137 17.81 8.28 5.01
N PRO A 138 19.09 7.97 5.31
CA PRO A 138 19.92 7.22 4.38
C PRO A 138 19.32 5.82 4.16
N PRO A 139 19.70 5.12 3.07
CA PRO A 139 19.09 3.84 2.69
C PRO A 139 19.05 2.79 3.81
N VAL A 140 20.07 2.77 4.67
CA VAL A 140 20.15 1.87 5.83
C VAL A 140 19.04 2.17 6.85
N VAL A 141 18.76 3.45 7.13
CA VAL A 141 17.72 3.86 8.08
C VAL A 141 16.34 3.59 7.48
N THR A 142 16.10 4.00 6.23
CA THR A 142 14.83 3.78 5.56
C THR A 142 14.51 2.28 5.46
N GLY A 143 15.48 1.47 5.06
CA GLY A 143 15.34 0.00 5.02
C GLY A 143 15.08 -0.60 6.38
N ALA A 144 15.80 -0.17 7.43
CA ALA A 144 15.59 -0.64 8.79
C ALA A 144 14.20 -0.28 9.32
N VAL A 145 13.72 0.95 9.12
CA VAL A 145 12.39 1.39 9.55
C VAL A 145 11.31 0.58 8.83
N VAL A 146 11.42 0.40 7.52
CA VAL A 146 10.45 -0.40 6.74
C VAL A 146 10.46 -1.87 7.20
N ALA A 147 11.62 -2.46 7.44
CA ALA A 147 11.74 -3.83 7.94
C ALA A 147 11.13 -3.99 9.35
N VAL A 148 11.37 -3.03 10.24
CA VAL A 148 10.81 -3.03 11.60
C VAL A 148 9.29 -2.89 11.57
N ILE A 149 8.73 -2.04 10.70
CA ILE A 149 7.27 -1.94 10.51
C ILE A 149 6.72 -3.31 10.09
N GLY A 150 7.30 -3.93 9.06
CA GLY A 150 6.88 -5.26 8.58
C GLY A 150 6.97 -6.34 9.65
N LEU A 151 8.08 -6.40 10.40
CA LEU A 151 8.28 -7.37 11.48
C LEU A 151 7.31 -7.17 12.65
N ASN A 152 6.98 -5.92 13.00
CA ASN A 152 5.97 -5.64 14.04
C ASN A 152 4.57 -6.12 13.64
N LEU A 153 4.29 -6.21 12.34
CA LEU A 153 3.00 -6.61 11.80
C LEU A 153 2.90 -8.11 11.51
N ALA A 154 4.03 -8.80 11.38
CA ALA A 154 4.06 -10.23 11.12
C ALA A 154 3.18 -11.04 12.11
N PRO A 155 3.16 -10.78 13.42
CA PRO A 155 2.27 -11.48 14.35
C PRO A 155 0.78 -11.26 14.06
N THR A 156 0.40 -10.06 13.61
CA THR A 156 -1.00 -9.77 13.25
C THR A 156 -1.43 -10.51 12.00
N ALA A 157 -0.54 -10.63 11.01
CA ALA A 157 -0.78 -11.44 9.82
C ALA A 157 -0.89 -12.93 10.16
N VAL A 158 -0.01 -13.46 11.03
CA VAL A 158 -0.09 -14.87 11.44
C VAL A 158 -1.38 -15.17 12.21
N ARG A 159 -1.84 -14.27 13.08
CA ARG A 159 -3.13 -14.41 13.78
C ARG A 159 -4.34 -14.32 12.85
N SER A 160 -4.19 -13.76 11.66
CA SER A 160 -5.26 -13.73 10.66
C SER A 160 -5.43 -15.05 9.90
N VAL A 161 -4.41 -15.91 9.93
CA VAL A 161 -4.52 -17.30 9.48
C VAL A 161 -5.34 -18.05 10.54
N GLY A 162 -6.40 -18.73 10.11
CA GLY A 162 -7.41 -19.34 10.98
C GLY A 162 -6.83 -20.20 12.11
N THR A 163 -7.66 -20.46 13.12
CA THR A 163 -7.22 -21.11 14.37
C THR A 163 -6.98 -22.61 14.23
N THR A 164 -7.26 -23.21 13.07
CA THR A 164 -7.11 -24.65 12.87
C THR A 164 -5.72 -25.00 12.32
N ASN A 165 -5.20 -26.17 12.69
CA ASN A 165 -3.95 -26.68 12.13
C ASN A 165 -4.02 -26.82 10.60
N PHE A 166 -5.23 -27.04 10.04
CA PHE A 166 -5.43 -27.10 8.60
C PHE A 166 -5.21 -25.74 7.94
N ASP A 167 -5.73 -24.65 8.52
CA ASP A 167 -5.53 -23.30 8.01
C ASP A 167 -4.05 -22.88 8.03
N ALA A 168 -3.33 -23.26 9.08
CA ALA A 168 -1.91 -22.99 9.21
C ALA A 168 -1.07 -23.70 8.13
N TRP A 169 -1.34 -24.99 7.89
CA TRP A 169 -0.69 -25.76 6.82
C TRP A 169 -1.02 -25.21 5.44
N MET A 170 -2.28 -24.86 5.20
CA MET A 170 -2.72 -24.25 3.95
C MET A 170 -2.03 -22.91 3.72
N ALA A 171 -2.01 -22.01 4.72
CA ALA A 171 -1.35 -20.72 4.59
C ALA A 171 0.16 -20.85 4.33
N LEU A 172 0.84 -21.76 5.04
CA LEU A 172 2.27 -22.02 4.85
C LEU A 172 2.54 -22.55 3.44
N LEU A 173 1.73 -23.50 2.97
CA LEU A 173 1.83 -24.03 1.61
C LEU A 173 1.55 -22.94 0.57
N THR A 174 0.56 -22.08 0.81
CA THR A 174 0.24 -20.95 -0.08
C THR A 174 1.42 -19.97 -0.18
N VAL A 175 2.03 -19.60 0.94
CA VAL A 175 3.20 -18.70 0.97
C VAL A 175 4.40 -19.34 0.28
N LEU A 176 4.66 -20.63 0.49
CA LEU A 176 5.74 -21.34 -0.20
C LEU A 176 5.49 -21.46 -1.70
N CYS A 177 4.26 -21.74 -2.13
CA CYS A 177 3.89 -21.81 -3.53
C CYS A 177 4.02 -20.45 -4.20
N VAL A 178 3.45 -19.38 -3.62
CA VAL A 178 3.54 -18.01 -4.16
C VAL A 178 4.98 -17.53 -4.16
N GLY A 179 5.73 -17.73 -3.08
CA GLY A 179 7.16 -17.38 -3.01
C GLY A 179 7.99 -18.16 -4.02
N GLY A 180 7.72 -19.45 -4.19
CA GLY A 180 8.37 -20.29 -5.20
C GLY A 180 8.06 -19.82 -6.62
N VAL A 181 6.80 -19.51 -6.93
CA VAL A 181 6.41 -18.97 -8.23
C VAL A 181 7.08 -17.62 -8.48
N ALA A 182 7.07 -16.72 -7.49
CA ALA A 182 7.67 -15.40 -7.61
C ALA A 182 9.19 -15.43 -7.85
N VAL A 183 9.89 -16.43 -7.31
CA VAL A 183 11.36 -16.60 -7.45
C VAL A 183 11.74 -17.36 -8.72
N TYR A 184 11.03 -18.43 -9.05
CA TYR A 184 11.45 -19.38 -10.10
C TYR A 184 10.77 -19.18 -11.46
N THR A 185 9.61 -18.51 -11.53
CA THR A 185 8.92 -18.27 -12.81
C THR A 185 9.36 -16.96 -13.46
N ARG A 186 9.23 -16.87 -14.79
CA ARG A 186 9.51 -15.67 -15.59
C ARG A 186 8.26 -15.29 -16.39
N GLY A 187 8.00 -13.99 -16.54
CA GLY A 187 6.92 -13.47 -17.40
C GLY A 187 5.63 -13.17 -16.65
N LEU A 188 4.48 -13.39 -17.29
CA LEU A 188 3.16 -13.04 -16.74
C LEU A 188 2.80 -13.86 -15.49
N LEU A 189 3.30 -15.09 -15.40
CA LEU A 189 3.12 -16.01 -14.26
C LEU A 189 3.85 -15.54 -12.98
N GLN A 190 4.92 -14.76 -13.11
CA GLN A 190 5.62 -14.17 -11.96
C GLN A 190 4.88 -12.96 -11.40
N LYS A 191 4.04 -12.34 -12.23
CA LYS A 191 3.28 -11.14 -11.86
C LYS A 191 1.92 -11.51 -11.23
N LEU A 192 1.41 -12.71 -11.51
CA LEU A 192 0.18 -13.29 -10.94
C LEU A 192 0.35 -13.59 -9.45
#